data_AF-A0A967IAY4-F1
#
_entry.id   AF-A0A967IAY4-F1
#
_cell.length_a   1.000
_cell.length_b   1.000
_cell.length_c   1.000
_cell.angle_alpha   90.00
_cell.angle_beta   90.00
_cell.angle_gamma   90.00
#
_symmetry.space_group_name_H-M   'P 1'
#
loop_
_entity.id
_entity.type
_entity.pdbx_description
1 polymer ?
#
loop_
_entity_poly.entity_id
_entity_poly.type
_entity_poly.pdbx_seq_one_letter_code
_entity_poly.pdbx_strand_id
1 'polypeptide(L)'
;FSAIVPREAVEHYGPELSLHPVGSGPYRLVSFDSARAVLARNSDFREEPFSLAREGYDPERQSGLGLEGLEGKVPPLTNRIEVEFIAEDAARWSAFIAGELDFIKAPVSQFDALLASRDPPR
;
A
#
# COMPACT_ATOMS: atom_id res chain seq x y z
N PHE A 1 10.76 -11.92 -6.22
CA PHE A 1 9.82 -10.95 -6.80
C PHE A 1 10.37 -10.52 -8.16
N SER A 2 9.52 -10.44 -9.18
CA SER A 2 9.91 -10.01 -10.52
C SER A 2 8.90 -8.97 -11.02
N ALA A 3 9.39 -7.95 -11.71
CA ALA A 3 8.56 -6.91 -12.31
C ALA A 3 9.06 -6.62 -13.73
N ILE A 4 8.16 -6.11 -14.58
CA ILE A 4 8.54 -5.58 -15.89
C ILE A 4 9.13 -4.19 -15.67
N VAL A 5 10.33 -3.97 -16.21
CA VAL A 5 11.02 -2.68 -16.17
C VAL A 5 11.24 -2.17 -17.60
N PRO A 6 11.12 -0.86 -17.86
CA PRO A 6 11.37 -0.31 -19.19
C PRO A 6 12.85 -0.46 -19.56
N ARG A 7 13.13 -1.00 -20.74
CA ARG A 7 14.50 -1.26 -21.20
C ARG A 7 15.34 0.02 -21.24
N GLU A 8 14.74 1.11 -21.71
CA GLU A 8 15.38 2.42 -21.78
C GLU A 8 15.80 2.95 -20.39
N ALA A 9 15.02 2.69 -19.34
CA ALA A 9 15.37 3.09 -17.99
C ALA A 9 16.52 2.24 -17.44
N VAL A 10 16.52 0.93 -17.73
CA VAL A 10 17.63 0.04 -17.38
C VAL A 10 18.92 0.47 -18.08
N GLU A 11 18.85 0.76 -19.38
CA GLU A 11 20.00 1.20 -20.18
C GLU A 11 20.53 2.57 -19.72
N HIS A 12 19.64 3.48 -19.31
CA HIS A 12 20.01 4.83 -18.88
C HIS A 12 20.57 4.87 -17.46
N TYR A 13 19.88 4.27 -16.49
CA TYR A 13 20.25 4.35 -15.07
C TYR A 13 21.18 3.22 -14.61
N GLY A 14 21.18 2.08 -15.30
CA GLY A 14 22.04 0.94 -14.95
C GLY A 14 21.91 0.54 -13.47
N PRO A 15 23.02 0.48 -12.71
CA PRO A 15 23.00 0.16 -11.27
C PRO A 15 22.16 1.12 -10.40
N GLU A 16 21.92 2.35 -10.87
CA GLU A 16 21.17 3.38 -10.13
C GLU A 16 19.66 3.30 -10.39
N LEU A 17 19.18 2.34 -11.17
CA LEU A 17 17.74 2.18 -11.46
C LEU A 17 16.88 2.10 -10.19
N SER A 18 17.40 1.51 -9.12
CA SER A 18 16.70 1.42 -7.83
C SER A 18 16.50 2.79 -7.15
N LEU A 19 17.36 3.77 -7.46
CA LEU A 19 17.25 5.16 -7.00
C LEU A 19 16.37 6.00 -7.94
N HIS A 20 16.20 5.56 -9.18
CA HIS A 20 15.40 6.20 -10.22
C HIS A 20 14.38 5.23 -10.85
N PRO A 21 13.45 4.66 -10.07
CA PRO A 21 12.55 3.64 -10.57
C PRO A 21 11.58 4.22 -11.60
N VAL A 22 11.48 3.56 -12.74
CA VAL A 22 10.51 3.89 -13.80
C VAL A 22 9.59 2.69 -14.03
N GLY A 23 8.28 2.92 -14.08
CA GLY A 23 7.32 1.87 -14.34
C GLY A 23 5.90 2.40 -14.60
N SER A 24 5.01 1.49 -14.98
CA SER A 24 3.60 1.76 -15.28
C SER A 24 2.67 1.45 -14.10
N GLY A 25 3.22 1.40 -12.89
CA GLY A 25 2.47 1.06 -11.67
C GLY A 25 1.54 2.20 -11.21
N PRO A 26 0.68 1.92 -10.20
CA PRO A 26 -0.28 2.90 -9.67
C PRO A 26 0.37 4.10 -8.98
N TYR A 27 1.62 3.99 -8.54
CA TYR A 27 2.33 5.06 -7.85
C TYR A 27 3.74 5.26 -8.41
N ARG A 28 4.25 6.49 -8.26
CA ARG A 28 5.61 6.91 -8.63
C ARG A 28 6.38 7.30 -7.38
N LEU A 29 7.66 6.94 -7.30
CA LEU A 29 8.53 7.36 -6.21
C LEU A 29 8.80 8.87 -6.30
N VAL A 30 8.54 9.59 -5.22
CA VAL A 30 8.77 11.05 -5.10
C VAL A 30 10.05 11.33 -4.33
N SER A 31 10.27 10.61 -3.24
CA SER A 31 11.51 10.71 -2.44
C SER A 31 11.80 9.40 -1.74
N PHE A 32 13.08 9.12 -1.53
CA PHE A 32 13.56 7.94 -0.83
C PHE A 32 14.84 8.30 -0.07
N ASP A 33 14.89 7.94 1.20
CA ASP A 33 16.07 8.00 2.05
C ASP A 33 16.10 6.80 3.00
N SER A 34 17.02 6.80 3.96
CA SER A 34 17.16 5.70 4.93
C SER A 34 16.00 5.59 5.92
N ALA A 35 15.20 6.64 6.08
CA ALA A 35 14.10 6.70 7.03
C ALA A 35 12.75 6.45 6.37
N ARG A 36 12.54 6.90 5.13
CA ARG A 36 11.23 6.78 4.47
C ARG A 36 11.26 6.74 2.95
N ALA A 37 10.16 6.23 2.39
CA ALA A 37 9.81 6.37 0.97
C ALA A 37 8.46 7.07 0.82
N VAL A 38 8.41 8.08 -0.06
CA VAL A 38 7.17 8.77 -0.42
C VAL A 38 6.82 8.43 -1.85
N LEU A 39 5.59 7.94 -2.07
CA LEU A 39 5.06 7.65 -3.38
C LEU A 39 3.81 8.49 -3.65
N ALA A 40 3.71 9.07 -4.84
CA ALA A 40 2.53 9.79 -5.28
C ALA A 40 1.77 8.99 -6.35
N ARG A 41 0.46 9.21 -6.41
CA ARG A 41 -0.41 8.67 -7.46
C ARG A 41 0.21 8.91 -8.84
N ASN A 42 0.26 7.86 -9.65
CA ASN A 42 0.61 7.98 -11.06
C ASN A 42 -0.62 8.44 -11.87
N SER A 43 -0.59 9.66 -12.41
CA SER A 43 -1.66 10.20 -13.28
C SER A 43 -1.86 9.40 -14.57
N ASP A 44 -0.82 8.72 -15.03
CA ASP A 44 -0.81 7.97 -16.29
C ASP A 44 -1.07 6.48 -16.03
N PHE A 45 -1.49 6.10 -14.81
CA PHE A 45 -1.90 4.75 -14.52
C PHE A 45 -3.17 4.41 -15.31
N ARG A 46 -3.28 3.15 -15.75
CA ARG A 46 -4.43 2.69 -16.53
C ARG A 46 -5.74 3.00 -15.79
N GLU A 47 -6.71 3.53 -16.53
CA GLU A 47 -8.03 3.85 -16.00
C GLU A 47 -8.94 2.63 -16.06
N GLU A 48 -8.72 1.67 -15.16
CA GLU A 48 -9.53 0.47 -15.04
C GLU A 48 -10.51 0.62 -13.87
N PRO A 49 -11.83 0.79 -14.11
CA PRO A 49 -12.80 0.91 -13.03
C PRO A 49 -12.88 -0.38 -12.22
N PHE A 50 -12.93 -0.22 -10.89
CA PHE A 50 -13.17 -1.31 -9.96
C PHE A 50 -14.57 -1.88 -10.17
N SER A 51 -14.67 -3.20 -10.23
CA SER A 51 -15.94 -3.91 -10.44
C SER A 51 -16.10 -5.01 -9.41
N LEU A 52 -17.09 -4.85 -8.54
CA LEU A 52 -17.48 -5.84 -7.55
C LEU A 52 -17.75 -7.20 -8.17
N ALA A 53 -18.46 -7.23 -9.30
CA ALA A 53 -18.75 -8.48 -10.00
C ALA A 53 -17.46 -9.21 -10.43
N ARG A 54 -16.44 -8.47 -10.91
CA ARG A 54 -15.16 -9.05 -11.32
C ARG A 54 -14.33 -9.53 -10.13
N GLU A 55 -14.38 -8.81 -9.02
CA GLU A 55 -13.72 -9.18 -7.78
C GLU A 55 -14.45 -10.32 -7.02
N GLY A 56 -15.58 -10.81 -7.55
CA GLY A 56 -16.32 -11.94 -6.98
C GLY A 56 -17.20 -11.57 -5.79
N TYR A 57 -17.76 -10.35 -5.79
CA TYR A 57 -18.64 -9.87 -4.74
C TYR A 57 -19.88 -10.75 -4.55
N ASP A 58 -20.14 -11.14 -3.30
CA ASP A 58 -21.28 -11.92 -2.84
C ASP A 58 -22.14 -11.05 -1.90
N PRO A 59 -23.28 -10.52 -2.38
CA PRO A 59 -24.15 -9.66 -1.59
C PRO A 59 -24.68 -10.32 -0.30
N GLU A 60 -24.85 -11.64 -0.25
CA GLU A 60 -25.37 -12.31 0.95
C GLU A 60 -24.37 -12.29 2.11
N ARG A 61 -23.07 -12.29 1.79
CA ARG A 61 -21.99 -12.34 2.78
C ARG A 61 -21.33 -10.99 3.03
N GLN A 62 -21.39 -10.09 2.05
CA GLN A 62 -20.55 -8.89 2.03
C GLN A 62 -21.34 -7.58 2.02
N SER A 63 -22.68 -7.64 1.92
CA SER A 63 -23.52 -6.45 2.07
C SER A 63 -23.33 -5.79 3.43
N GLY A 64 -23.23 -4.46 3.41
CA GLY A 64 -23.02 -3.64 4.61
C GLY A 64 -21.55 -3.46 5.04
N LEU A 65 -20.60 -4.09 4.32
CA LEU A 65 -19.15 -3.85 4.54
C LEU A 65 -18.64 -2.57 3.84
N GLY A 66 -19.50 -1.88 3.08
CA GLY A 66 -19.18 -0.64 2.39
C GLY A 66 -18.41 -0.83 1.07
N LEU A 67 -18.30 -2.08 0.59
CA LEU A 67 -17.58 -2.41 -0.65
C LEU A 67 -18.28 -1.86 -1.89
N GLU A 68 -19.61 -1.69 -1.83
CA GLU A 68 -20.44 -1.10 -2.89
C GLU A 68 -20.02 0.32 -3.24
N GLY A 69 -19.43 1.05 -2.29
CA GLY A 69 -18.86 2.37 -2.54
C GLY A 69 -17.59 2.35 -3.41
N LEU A 70 -17.06 1.17 -3.76
CA LEU A 70 -15.90 1.02 -4.65
C LEU A 70 -16.30 0.83 -6.11
N GLU A 71 -17.54 0.41 -6.40
CA GLU A 71 -18.00 0.17 -7.78
C GLU A 71 -17.78 1.40 -8.65
N GLY A 72 -17.13 1.19 -9.80
CA GLY A 72 -16.84 2.24 -10.77
C GLY A 72 -15.72 3.22 -10.37
N LYS A 73 -15.16 3.14 -9.15
CA LYS A 73 -13.99 3.96 -8.79
C LYS A 73 -12.76 3.47 -9.54
N VAL A 74 -11.93 4.42 -9.98
CA VAL A 74 -10.70 4.12 -10.73
C VAL A 74 -9.50 4.18 -9.78
N PRO A 75 -8.75 3.07 -9.59
CA PRO A 75 -7.52 3.09 -8.83
C PRO A 75 -6.45 4.00 -9.47
N PRO A 76 -5.48 4.50 -8.70
CA PRO A 76 -5.33 4.32 -7.25
C PRO A 76 -6.43 5.05 -6.47
N LEU A 77 -6.79 4.64 -5.26
CA LEU A 77 -7.84 5.32 -4.50
C LEU A 77 -7.29 6.40 -3.56
N THR A 78 -6.02 6.31 -3.19
CA THR A 78 -5.31 7.30 -2.38
C THR A 78 -4.35 8.12 -3.25
N ASN A 79 -4.02 9.32 -2.78
CA ASN A 79 -3.16 10.24 -3.54
C ASN A 79 -1.67 10.03 -3.26
N ARG A 80 -1.35 9.49 -2.08
CA ARG A 80 0.01 9.39 -1.58
C ARG A 80 0.12 8.18 -0.66
N ILE A 81 1.27 7.53 -0.69
CA ILE A 81 1.67 6.48 0.24
C ILE A 81 3.00 6.93 0.85
N GLU A 82 3.08 6.88 2.18
CA GLU A 82 4.32 7.10 2.91
C GLU A 82 4.68 5.81 3.62
N VAL A 83 5.90 5.33 3.38
CA VAL A 83 6.43 4.12 3.99
C VAL A 83 7.55 4.54 4.93
N GLU A 84 7.28 4.48 6.23
CA GLU A 84 8.25 4.75 7.29
C GLU A 84 9.04 3.47 7.64
N PHE A 85 10.36 3.54 7.61
CA PHE A 85 11.26 2.42 7.85
C PHE A 85 11.62 2.31 9.34
N ILE A 86 10.65 1.90 10.16
CA ILE A 86 10.86 1.65 11.58
C ILE A 86 11.29 0.20 11.80
N ALA A 87 12.54 -0.02 12.21
CA ALA A 87 13.09 -1.36 12.40
C ALA A 87 12.49 -2.07 13.63
N GLU A 88 12.38 -1.35 14.75
CA GLU A 88 11.95 -1.89 16.04
C GLU A 88 10.43 -2.12 16.10
N ASP A 89 10.04 -3.36 16.38
CA ASP A 89 8.63 -3.77 16.46
C ASP A 89 7.82 -2.97 17.49
N ALA A 90 8.41 -2.69 18.67
CA ALA A 90 7.73 -1.94 19.73
C ALA A 90 7.49 -0.48 19.34
N ALA A 91 8.43 0.16 18.65
CA ALA A 91 8.28 1.52 18.15
C ALA A 91 7.22 1.60 17.05
N ARG A 92 7.25 0.65 16.10
CA ARG A 92 6.24 0.55 15.03
C ARG A 92 4.84 0.30 15.58
N TRP A 93 4.71 -0.56 16.59
CA TRP A 93 3.46 -0.77 17.29
C TRP A 93 2.96 0.52 17.96
N SER A 94 3.84 1.22 18.69
CA SER A 94 3.45 2.45 19.38
C SER A 94 2.99 3.55 18.42
N ALA A 95 3.67 3.72 17.29
CA ALA A 95 3.29 4.68 16.24
C ALA A 95 1.93 4.33 15.61
N PHE A 96 1.65 3.04 15.40
CA PHE A 96 0.34 2.58 14.93
C PHE A 96 -0.78 2.90 15.93
N ILE A 97 -0.59 2.56 17.21
CA ILE A 97 -1.57 2.86 18.27
C ILE A 97 -1.78 4.37 18.46
N ALA A 98 -0.77 5.18 18.17
CA ALA A 98 -0.86 6.64 18.21
C ALA A 98 -1.59 7.24 16.98
N GLY A 99 -1.93 6.43 15.97
CA GLY A 99 -2.53 6.90 14.72
C GLY A 99 -1.55 7.58 13.77
N GLU A 100 -0.24 7.42 13.98
CA GLU A 100 0.81 7.97 13.12
C GLU A 100 1.08 7.06 11.90
N LEU A 101 0.72 5.78 12.02
CA LEU A 101 0.77 4.79 10.92
C LEU A 101 -0.61 4.17 10.73
N ASP A 102 -1.07 4.10 9.47
CA ASP A 102 -2.35 3.45 9.13
C ASP A 102 -2.25 1.93 8.98
N PHE A 103 -1.03 1.40 8.76
CA PHE A 103 -0.82 -0.02 8.48
C PHE A 103 0.55 -0.48 8.97
N ILE A 104 0.55 -1.59 9.71
CA ILE A 104 1.75 -2.31 10.10
C ILE A 104 1.53 -3.82 9.97
N LYS A 105 2.62 -4.57 9.80
CA LYS A 105 2.58 -6.00 10.12
C LYS A 105 2.52 -6.14 11.64
N ALA A 106 1.55 -6.90 12.14
CA ALA A 106 1.44 -7.19 13.56
C ALA A 106 2.75 -7.82 14.09
N PRO A 107 3.35 -7.28 15.16
CA PRO A 107 4.49 -7.90 15.82
C PRO A 107 4.09 -9.23 16.47
N VAL A 108 5.00 -10.21 16.44
CA VAL A 108 4.74 -11.54 17.04
C VAL A 108 4.40 -11.44 18.52
N SER A 109 5.04 -10.51 19.24
CA SER A 109 4.79 -10.25 20.66
C SER A 109 3.37 -9.75 20.97
N GLN A 110 2.63 -9.28 19.96
CA GLN A 110 1.27 -8.77 20.12
C GLN A 110 0.19 -9.78 19.68
N PHE A 111 0.58 -10.96 19.16
CA PHE A 111 -0.37 -11.91 18.58
C PHE A 111 -1.41 -12.41 19.59
N ASP A 112 -0.98 -12.84 20.78
CA ASP A 112 -1.90 -13.36 21.80
C ASP A 112 -2.93 -12.30 22.23
N ALA A 113 -2.48 -11.05 22.39
CA ALA A 113 -3.35 -9.93 22.74
C ALA A 113 -4.35 -9.60 21.62
N LEU A 114 -3.90 -9.58 20.36
CA LEU A 114 -4.73 -9.35 19.19
C LEU A 114 -5.79 -10.44 19.00
N LEU A 115 -5.40 -11.71 19.14
CA LEU A 115 -6.29 -12.85 18.98
C LEU A 115 -7.30 -12.99 20.13
N ALA A 116 -6.98 -12.46 21.32
CA ALA A 116 -7.88 -12.44 22.46
C ALA A 116 -8.98 -11.37 22.38
N SER A 117 -8.83 -10.34 21.52
CA SER A 117 -9.78 -9.23 21.41
C SER A 117 -10.61 -9.29 20.12
N ARG A 118 -11.88 -8.92 20.22
CA ARG A 118 -12.76 -8.67 19.06
C ARG A 118 -12.75 -7.20 18.61
N ASP A 119 -12.12 -6.33 19.40
CA ASP A 119 -11.94 -4.92 19.11
C ASP A 119 -10.45 -4.57 19.35
N PRO A 120 -9.56 -4.93 18.42
CA PRO A 120 -8.16 -4.55 18.50
C PRO A 120 -8.03 -3.02 18.37
N PRO A 121 -6.98 -2.43 18.96
CA PRO A 121 -6.73 -1.00 18.83
C PRO A 121 -6.66 -0.59 17.35
N ARG A 122 -7.27 0.56 17.05
CA ARG A 122 -7.33 1.16 15.72
C ARG A 122 -6.16 2.09 15.48
#